data_AF-A0A4T0E8Y5-F1
#
_entry.id   AF-A0A4T0E8Y5-F1
#
_cell.length_a   1.000
_cell.length_b   1.000
_cell.length_c   1.000
_cell.angle_alpha   90.00
_cell.angle_beta   90.00
_cell.angle_gamma   90.00
#
_symmetry.space_group_name_H-M   'P 1'
#
loop_
_entity.id
_entity.type
_entity.pdbx_description
1 polymer ?
#
loop_
_entity_poly.entity_id
_entity_poly.type
_entity_poly.pdbx_seq_one_letter_code
_entity_poly.pdbx_strand_id
1 'polypeptide(L)'
;MHSTIKNALRHLRPDYMPFSFRTVYEYQRDGANACKPNDHHILFRLADVFLRTWDLGFTAFGGPPVHFQILHQRFVDSKGFAPWVNDQTYHELFAVSQALPGPASTKMLFNLVMYHAGFACATLGFFLWSLPGALGMFLLSIGVGKISEVLPGPVYGLLSGLNASTVGIIALAAVQLVTKAITDPLSRILVIFGACAGLCYTALWYLPAMVGIGGVVAVVWEIWLSRAIGQIKAKRQQKRINEQRAAEESQETASSIPLEDLSHPATSSQRRATSIPAQVRHNKHETTNTEAAERVASEAPSSQDHSYSFSVWTGIAIIILFFASFAAILTARAVLETPPQILDLFANMYLAGTIIFGGGPVVIPLLREYTVEPGWVSSRDFLIGLAIIQAFPGPNFNFAVYLGALAVRGSGTTGFVGALLGFLGIFVPGPMLSVGVAGIWRVVRTKAAVASALRGINATAVGLVFTAVYRLWEIGYLTPDSGRGKSLANDPWWVVVAAITYSGSAWFKVPPAMAILLGAVLGLGWYGVAGKTILGL
;
A
#
# COMPACT_ATOMS: atom_id res chain seq x y z
N MET A 1 38.72 -40.62 -4.31
CA MET A 1 39.29 -39.47 -5.06
C MET A 1 38.28 -38.36 -5.32
N HIS A 2 37.06 -38.67 -5.79
CA HIS A 2 36.03 -37.64 -6.10
C HIS A 2 35.46 -36.91 -4.86
N SER A 3 35.36 -37.56 -3.69
CA SER A 3 34.91 -36.92 -2.44
C SER A 3 35.99 -36.04 -1.79
N THR A 4 37.26 -36.44 -1.91
CA THR A 4 38.41 -35.72 -1.37
C THR A 4 38.66 -34.41 -2.12
N ILE A 5 38.47 -34.40 -3.44
CA ILE A 5 38.58 -33.16 -4.25
C ILE A 5 37.42 -32.20 -3.94
N LYS A 6 36.20 -32.69 -3.70
CA LYS A 6 35.07 -31.85 -3.25
C LYS A 6 35.32 -31.21 -1.87
N ASN A 7 35.92 -31.95 -0.94
CA ASN A 7 36.27 -31.41 0.38
C ASN A 7 37.47 -30.47 0.33
N ALA A 8 38.45 -30.71 -0.55
CA ALA A 8 39.58 -29.79 -0.74
C ALA A 8 39.17 -28.48 -1.44
N LEU A 9 38.21 -28.52 -2.36
CA LEU A 9 37.67 -27.31 -3.02
C LEU A 9 36.82 -26.45 -2.08
N ARG A 10 36.15 -27.04 -1.06
CA ARG A 10 35.43 -26.29 -0.01
C ARG A 10 36.34 -25.40 0.84
N HIS A 11 37.61 -25.76 0.99
CA HIS A 11 38.58 -24.96 1.74
C HIS A 11 39.30 -23.88 0.92
N LEU A 12 39.20 -23.92 -0.41
CA LEU A 12 39.88 -22.98 -1.31
C LEU A 12 38.98 -21.84 -1.82
N ARG A 13 37.65 -21.95 -1.67
CA ARG A 13 36.68 -20.84 -1.73
C ARG A 13 35.50 -21.16 -0.81
N PRO A 14 35.32 -20.46 0.34
CA PRO A 14 34.18 -20.69 1.22
C PRO A 14 32.81 -20.43 0.55
N ASP A 15 32.77 -19.75 -0.59
CA ASP A 15 31.52 -19.27 -1.23
C ASP A 15 31.01 -20.13 -2.40
N TYR A 16 31.65 -21.26 -2.73
CA TYR A 16 31.26 -22.07 -3.90
C TYR A 16 30.32 -23.23 -3.51
N MET A 17 29.04 -22.93 -3.27
CA MET A 17 28.00 -23.97 -3.24
C MET A 17 27.71 -24.46 -4.67
N PRO A 18 27.82 -25.77 -4.95
CA PRO A 18 27.42 -26.32 -6.24
C PRO A 18 25.90 -26.16 -6.43
N PHE A 19 25.51 -25.62 -7.58
CA PHE A 19 24.11 -25.37 -7.91
C PHE A 19 23.33 -26.69 -8.02
N SER A 20 22.34 -26.85 -7.14
CA SER A 20 21.29 -27.88 -7.21
C SER A 20 20.06 -27.35 -6.48
N PHE A 21 18.87 -27.63 -6.99
CA PHE A 21 17.61 -27.25 -6.32
C PHE A 21 17.53 -27.74 -4.88
N ARG A 22 18.10 -28.92 -4.59
CA ARG A 22 18.17 -29.47 -3.23
C ARG A 22 19.05 -28.61 -2.32
N THR A 23 20.23 -28.20 -2.81
CA THR A 23 21.15 -27.32 -2.06
C THR A 23 20.51 -25.97 -1.76
N VAL A 24 19.80 -25.39 -2.73
CA VAL A 24 19.07 -24.12 -2.55
C VAL A 24 17.94 -24.29 -1.53
N TYR A 25 17.20 -25.39 -1.62
CA TYR A 25 16.12 -25.69 -0.66
C TYR A 25 16.65 -25.89 0.77
N GLU A 26 17.78 -26.58 0.93
CA GLU A 26 18.45 -26.73 2.23
C GLU A 26 18.95 -25.38 2.76
N TYR A 27 19.57 -24.56 1.89
CA TYR A 27 19.98 -23.19 2.22
C TYR A 27 18.82 -22.33 2.73
N GLN A 28 17.64 -22.44 2.08
CA GLN A 28 16.43 -21.72 2.48
C GLN A 28 15.89 -22.15 3.84
N ARG A 29 16.20 -23.35 4.33
CA ARG A 29 15.72 -23.86 5.63
C ARG A 29 16.71 -23.61 6.76
N ASP A 30 17.96 -23.37 6.43
CA ASP A 30 19.02 -23.15 7.39
C ASP A 30 18.84 -21.79 8.10
N GLY A 31 18.49 -21.85 9.38
CA GLY A 31 18.30 -20.67 10.23
C GLY A 31 19.54 -19.78 10.35
N ALA A 32 20.73 -20.27 10.03
CA ALA A 32 21.94 -19.45 9.98
C ALA A 32 21.88 -18.37 8.88
N ASN A 33 21.01 -18.54 7.88
CA ASN A 33 20.80 -17.60 6.77
C ASN A 33 19.65 -16.61 7.05
N ALA A 34 19.03 -16.66 8.23
CA ALA A 34 17.97 -15.76 8.63
C ALA A 34 18.41 -14.29 8.54
N CYS A 35 17.62 -13.48 7.83
CA CYS A 35 17.82 -12.04 7.64
C CYS A 35 19.17 -11.66 7.01
N LYS A 36 19.82 -12.59 6.30
CA LYS A 36 21.07 -12.32 5.58
C LYS A 36 20.81 -12.18 4.08
N PRO A 37 21.44 -11.19 3.40
CA PRO A 37 21.39 -11.12 1.96
C PRO A 37 22.04 -12.35 1.34
N ASN A 38 21.47 -12.81 0.23
CA ASN A 38 22.03 -13.90 -0.54
C ASN A 38 23.06 -13.32 -1.52
N ASP A 39 24.35 -13.48 -1.21
CA ASP A 39 25.47 -12.96 -2.01
C ASP A 39 26.12 -14.03 -2.92
N HIS A 40 25.46 -15.18 -3.09
CA HIS A 40 25.95 -16.23 -3.99
C HIS A 40 25.89 -15.81 -5.47
N HIS A 41 26.48 -16.64 -6.33
CA HIS A 41 26.41 -16.47 -7.77
C HIS A 41 24.97 -16.38 -8.29
N ILE A 42 24.77 -15.66 -9.41
CA ILE A 42 23.45 -15.25 -9.90
C ILE A 42 22.45 -16.39 -10.08
N LEU A 43 22.89 -17.57 -10.57
CA LEU A 43 21.99 -18.71 -10.77
C LEU A 43 21.42 -19.23 -9.45
N PHE A 44 22.23 -19.27 -8.38
CA PHE A 44 21.78 -19.69 -7.06
C PHE A 44 20.75 -18.71 -6.50
N ARG A 45 20.99 -17.40 -6.65
CA ARG A 45 20.05 -16.34 -6.23
C ARG A 45 18.72 -16.40 -7.00
N LEU A 46 18.79 -16.62 -8.32
CA LEU A 46 17.59 -16.78 -9.14
C LEU A 46 16.77 -18.00 -8.72
N ALA A 47 17.43 -19.13 -8.43
CA ALA A 47 16.74 -20.33 -7.94
C ALA A 47 16.17 -20.15 -6.53
N ASP A 48 16.88 -19.45 -5.63
CA ASP A 48 16.39 -19.11 -4.30
C ASP A 48 15.09 -18.31 -4.38
N VAL A 49 15.08 -17.25 -5.20
CA VAL A 49 13.88 -16.45 -5.42
C VAL A 49 12.79 -17.27 -6.12
N PHE A 50 13.11 -18.00 -7.19
CA PHE A 50 12.14 -18.81 -7.92
C PHE A 50 11.41 -19.78 -6.97
N LEU A 51 12.15 -20.59 -6.20
CA LEU A 51 11.56 -21.58 -5.29
C LEU A 51 10.66 -20.96 -4.23
N ARG A 52 10.94 -19.71 -3.82
CA ARG A 52 10.20 -19.04 -2.75
C ARG A 52 9.02 -18.19 -3.24
N THR A 53 8.99 -17.83 -4.54
CA THR A 53 8.00 -16.89 -5.09
C THR A 53 7.16 -17.41 -6.25
N TRP A 54 7.49 -18.56 -6.86
CA TRP A 54 6.79 -19.04 -8.06
C TRP A 54 5.28 -19.27 -7.85
N ASP A 55 4.88 -19.66 -6.65
CA ASP A 55 3.49 -19.97 -6.30
C ASP A 55 2.66 -18.71 -6.01
N LEU A 56 3.31 -17.58 -5.69
CA LEU A 56 2.61 -16.37 -5.27
C LEU A 56 1.71 -15.81 -6.37
N GLY A 57 2.10 -15.91 -7.65
CA GLY A 57 1.27 -15.49 -8.78
C GLY A 57 -0.01 -16.32 -8.97
N PHE A 58 -0.09 -17.51 -8.36
CA PHE A 58 -1.26 -18.40 -8.41
C PHE A 58 -2.05 -18.45 -7.11
N THR A 59 -1.45 -18.04 -6.00
CA THR A 59 -2.01 -18.23 -4.64
C THR A 59 -2.30 -16.94 -3.90
N ALA A 60 -1.75 -15.80 -4.33
CA ALA A 60 -1.97 -14.52 -3.67
C ALA A 60 -3.31 -13.90 -4.08
N PHE A 61 -4.40 -14.37 -3.48
CA PHE A 61 -5.74 -13.80 -3.68
C PHE A 61 -6.02 -12.67 -2.68
N GLY A 62 -6.93 -11.77 -3.05
CA GLY A 62 -7.57 -10.85 -2.11
C GLY A 62 -7.00 -9.44 -2.04
N GLY A 63 -6.19 -9.05 -3.00
CA GLY A 63 -5.79 -7.66 -3.21
C GLY A 63 -4.75 -7.14 -2.20
N PRO A 64 -4.44 -5.84 -2.23
CA PRO A 64 -3.25 -5.30 -1.58
C PRO A 64 -3.12 -5.59 -0.07
N PRO A 65 -4.15 -5.42 0.79
CA PRO A 65 -4.02 -5.69 2.23
C PRO A 65 -3.65 -7.15 2.53
N VAL A 66 -4.27 -8.09 1.81
CA VAL A 66 -3.98 -9.52 1.96
C VAL A 66 -2.62 -9.86 1.40
N HIS A 67 -2.22 -9.26 0.26
CA HIS A 67 -0.88 -9.45 -0.29
C HIS A 67 0.20 -9.06 0.70
N PHE A 68 0.07 -7.92 1.40
CA PHE A 68 1.04 -7.56 2.44
C PHE A 68 1.13 -8.63 3.52
N GLN A 69 -0.01 -9.12 4.03
CA GLN A 69 -0.01 -10.20 5.02
C GLN A 69 0.63 -11.49 4.49
N ILE A 70 0.34 -11.88 3.25
CA ILE A 70 0.95 -13.06 2.60
C ILE A 70 2.48 -12.89 2.51
N LEU A 71 2.94 -11.72 2.08
CA LEU A 71 4.37 -11.41 1.99
C LEU A 71 5.04 -11.41 3.36
N HIS A 72 4.37 -10.88 4.40
CA HIS A 72 4.87 -10.89 5.78
C HIS A 72 5.00 -12.34 6.28
N GLN A 73 3.95 -13.14 6.16
CA GLN A 73 3.98 -14.55 6.55
C GLN A 73 5.05 -15.36 5.79
N ARG A 74 5.31 -15.03 4.52
CA ARG A 74 6.29 -15.74 3.68
C ARG A 74 7.73 -15.35 3.97
N PHE A 75 8.01 -14.07 4.20
CA PHE A 75 9.37 -13.53 4.25
C PHE A 75 9.82 -13.10 5.65
N VAL A 76 8.91 -12.92 6.59
CA VAL A 76 9.17 -12.56 7.99
C VAL A 76 8.88 -13.73 8.91
N ASP A 77 7.63 -14.20 8.99
CA ASP A 77 7.31 -15.36 9.85
C ASP A 77 7.97 -16.64 9.32
N SER A 78 7.97 -16.77 7.99
CA SER A 78 8.64 -17.80 7.20
C SER A 78 8.60 -19.21 7.79
N LYS A 79 7.40 -19.72 8.11
CA LYS A 79 7.25 -21.03 8.77
C LYS A 79 8.00 -22.14 8.01
N GLY A 80 9.03 -22.71 8.64
CA GLY A 80 9.84 -23.80 8.08
C GLY A 80 10.98 -23.37 7.15
N PHE A 81 11.20 -22.06 6.97
CA PHE A 81 12.27 -21.48 6.18
C PHE A 81 12.97 -20.34 6.96
N ALA A 82 14.17 -19.98 6.55
CA ALA A 82 14.90 -18.85 7.11
C ALA A 82 14.25 -17.54 6.63
N PRO A 83 13.86 -16.62 7.52
CA PRO A 83 13.27 -15.34 7.12
C PRO A 83 14.24 -14.53 6.26
N TRP A 84 13.71 -13.82 5.27
CA TRP A 84 14.53 -12.90 4.44
C TRP A 84 14.76 -11.58 5.15
N VAL A 85 13.76 -11.10 5.90
CA VAL A 85 13.81 -9.81 6.60
C VAL A 85 13.12 -9.92 7.96
N ASN A 86 13.51 -9.06 8.90
CA ASN A 86 12.83 -8.92 10.18
C ASN A 86 11.62 -7.97 10.07
N ASP A 87 10.81 -7.89 11.13
CA ASP A 87 9.62 -7.02 11.18
C ASP A 87 9.94 -5.54 10.93
N GLN A 88 11.04 -5.04 11.49
CA GLN A 88 11.45 -3.65 11.33
C GLN A 88 11.73 -3.32 9.85
N THR A 89 12.59 -4.12 9.20
CA THR A 89 12.90 -3.97 7.78
C THR A 89 11.66 -4.15 6.91
N TYR A 90 10.79 -5.09 7.23
CA TYR A 90 9.52 -5.24 6.52
C TYR A 90 8.66 -3.97 6.61
N HIS A 91 8.54 -3.37 7.79
CA HIS A 91 7.79 -2.13 8.00
C HIS A 91 8.41 -0.94 7.25
N GLU A 92 9.74 -0.86 7.19
CA GLU A 92 10.45 0.15 6.38
C GLU A 92 10.16 -0.01 4.88
N LEU A 93 10.27 -1.23 4.35
CA LEU A 93 9.97 -1.53 2.94
C LEU A 93 8.48 -1.30 2.61
N PHE A 94 7.59 -1.60 3.56
CA PHE A 94 6.16 -1.31 3.45
C PHE A 94 5.92 0.21 3.35
N ALA A 95 6.55 1.01 4.21
CA ALA A 95 6.43 2.46 4.18
C ALA A 95 6.93 3.05 2.85
N VAL A 96 8.09 2.60 2.34
CA VAL A 96 8.62 3.01 1.04
C VAL A 96 7.65 2.63 -0.09
N SER A 97 7.09 1.42 -0.05
CA SER A 97 6.16 0.93 -1.07
C SER A 97 4.82 1.66 -1.09
N GLN A 98 4.41 2.26 0.03
CA GLN A 98 3.20 3.11 0.11
C GLN A 98 3.47 4.55 -0.31
N ALA A 99 4.66 5.06 0.00
CA ALA A 99 4.99 6.46 -0.21
C ALA A 99 5.40 6.78 -1.66
N LEU A 100 5.91 5.79 -2.40
CA LEU A 100 6.23 5.94 -3.82
C LEU A 100 5.02 5.55 -4.68
N PRO A 101 4.88 6.15 -5.88
CA PRO A 101 3.81 5.77 -6.79
C PRO A 101 3.99 4.36 -7.35
N GLY A 102 2.91 3.78 -7.89
CA GLY A 102 2.84 2.45 -8.49
C GLY A 102 2.11 1.41 -7.63
N PRO A 103 1.85 0.21 -8.16
CA PRO A 103 1.16 -0.87 -7.44
C PRO A 103 1.86 -1.29 -6.13
N ALA A 104 1.31 -0.92 -4.97
CA ALA A 104 2.02 -1.03 -3.68
C ALA A 104 2.44 -2.47 -3.31
N SER A 105 1.58 -3.48 -3.48
CA SER A 105 1.95 -4.88 -3.17
C SER A 105 3.02 -5.43 -4.10
N THR A 106 3.01 -5.03 -5.38
CA THR A 106 4.01 -5.43 -6.36
C THR A 106 5.37 -4.80 -6.05
N LYS A 107 5.38 -3.51 -5.69
CA LYS A 107 6.60 -2.83 -5.22
C LYS A 107 7.15 -3.46 -3.95
N MET A 108 6.28 -3.86 -3.04
CA MET A 108 6.70 -4.53 -1.80
C MET A 108 7.43 -5.84 -2.09
N LEU A 109 6.86 -6.72 -2.93
CA LEU A 109 7.56 -7.94 -3.33
C LEU A 109 8.88 -7.60 -4.05
N PHE A 110 8.85 -6.67 -5.00
CA PHE A 110 10.04 -6.25 -5.73
C PHE A 110 11.14 -5.78 -4.79
N ASN A 111 10.81 -4.94 -3.81
CA ASN A 111 11.75 -4.41 -2.83
C ASN A 111 12.27 -5.48 -1.87
N LEU A 112 11.43 -6.41 -1.41
CA LEU A 112 11.84 -7.56 -0.58
C LEU A 112 12.87 -8.43 -1.31
N VAL A 113 12.58 -8.77 -2.57
CA VAL A 113 13.48 -9.60 -3.38
C VAL A 113 14.76 -8.83 -3.72
N MET A 114 14.65 -7.54 -4.04
CA MET A 114 15.79 -6.68 -4.31
C MET A 114 16.72 -6.56 -3.09
N TYR A 115 16.13 -6.43 -1.91
CA TYR A 115 16.85 -6.38 -0.64
C TYR A 115 17.57 -7.70 -0.33
N HIS A 116 16.94 -8.84 -0.61
CA HIS A 116 17.50 -10.16 -0.34
C HIS A 116 18.52 -10.65 -1.39
N ALA A 117 18.22 -10.51 -2.68
CA ALA A 117 18.92 -11.20 -3.78
C ALA A 117 19.34 -10.28 -4.94
N GLY A 118 19.09 -8.97 -4.86
CA GLY A 118 19.48 -7.98 -5.85
C GLY A 118 18.49 -7.81 -7.02
N PHE A 119 18.79 -6.83 -7.88
CA PHE A 119 17.88 -6.33 -8.92
C PHE A 119 17.44 -7.38 -9.95
N ALA A 120 18.36 -8.19 -10.48
CA ALA A 120 18.03 -9.20 -11.49
C ALA A 120 17.01 -10.22 -10.95
N CYS A 121 17.16 -10.61 -9.69
CA CYS A 121 16.23 -11.51 -9.03
C CYS A 121 14.90 -10.81 -8.69
N ALA A 122 14.92 -9.51 -8.37
CA ALA A 122 13.70 -8.72 -8.18
C ALA A 122 12.85 -8.65 -9.45
N THR A 123 13.48 -8.50 -10.61
CA THR A 123 12.81 -8.56 -11.91
C THR A 123 12.19 -9.94 -12.16
N LEU A 124 12.90 -11.03 -11.85
CA LEU A 124 12.32 -12.38 -11.91
C LEU A 124 11.11 -12.51 -10.98
N GLY A 125 11.24 -12.10 -9.72
CA GLY A 125 10.16 -12.13 -8.74
C GLY A 125 8.92 -11.35 -9.19
N PHE A 126 9.12 -10.18 -9.82
CA PHE A 126 8.05 -9.40 -10.43
C PHE A 126 7.30 -10.18 -11.53
N PHE A 127 8.03 -10.81 -12.45
CA PHE A 127 7.41 -11.57 -13.53
C PHE A 127 6.69 -12.83 -13.00
N LEU A 128 7.27 -13.56 -12.06
CA LEU A 128 6.63 -14.71 -11.41
C LEU A 128 5.33 -14.32 -10.69
N TRP A 129 5.33 -13.15 -10.05
CA TRP A 129 4.17 -12.59 -9.35
C TRP A 129 3.07 -12.11 -10.30
N SER A 130 3.44 -11.49 -11.42
CA SER A 130 2.49 -10.75 -12.26
C SER A 130 2.02 -11.53 -13.48
N LEU A 131 2.87 -12.34 -14.11
CA LEU A 131 2.57 -12.99 -15.39
C LEU A 131 1.39 -13.98 -15.34
N PRO A 132 1.19 -14.82 -14.31
CA PRO A 132 0.06 -15.74 -14.29
C PRO A 132 -1.29 -15.01 -14.37
N GLY A 133 -1.47 -13.97 -13.55
CA GLY A 133 -2.65 -13.13 -13.58
C GLY A 133 -2.76 -12.33 -14.88
N ALA A 134 -1.65 -11.79 -15.40
CA ALA A 134 -1.63 -11.06 -16.68
C ALA A 134 -2.07 -11.95 -17.84
N LEU A 135 -1.56 -13.18 -17.92
CA LEU A 135 -1.93 -14.16 -18.94
C LEU A 135 -3.42 -14.50 -18.84
N GLY A 136 -3.92 -14.77 -17.63
CA GLY A 136 -5.33 -15.07 -17.46
C GLY A 136 -6.24 -13.89 -17.84
N MET A 137 -5.85 -12.65 -17.52
CA MET A 137 -6.58 -11.44 -17.93
C MET A 137 -6.51 -11.20 -19.44
N PHE A 138 -5.38 -11.52 -20.08
CA PHE A 138 -5.26 -11.48 -21.54
C PHE A 138 -6.19 -12.51 -22.19
N LEU A 139 -6.22 -13.76 -21.70
CA LEU A 139 -7.14 -14.79 -22.17
C LEU A 139 -8.61 -14.40 -21.96
N LEU A 140 -8.92 -13.78 -20.83
CA LEU A 140 -10.24 -13.22 -20.57
C LEU A 140 -10.62 -12.16 -21.61
N SER A 141 -9.67 -11.30 -22.01
CA SER A 141 -9.91 -10.28 -23.04
C SER A 141 -10.31 -10.91 -24.39
N ILE A 142 -9.72 -12.06 -24.74
CA ILE A 142 -10.08 -12.81 -25.95
C ILE A 142 -11.48 -13.41 -25.81
N GLY A 143 -11.80 -13.95 -24.63
CA GLY A 143 -13.11 -14.55 -24.33
C GLY A 143 -14.25 -13.55 -24.39
N VAL A 144 -14.10 -12.41 -23.71
CA VAL A 144 -15.13 -11.34 -23.67
C VAL A 144 -15.40 -10.78 -25.07
N GLY A 145 -14.38 -10.76 -25.95
CA GLY A 145 -14.53 -10.29 -27.32
C GLY A 145 -15.43 -11.16 -28.20
N LYS A 146 -15.76 -12.38 -27.76
CA LYS A 146 -16.66 -13.30 -28.46
C LYS A 146 -18.10 -13.25 -27.92
N ILE A 147 -18.36 -12.50 -26.85
CA ILE A 147 -19.67 -12.42 -26.19
C ILE A 147 -20.48 -11.26 -26.80
N SER A 148 -21.70 -11.55 -27.26
CA SER A 148 -22.67 -10.58 -27.79
C SER A 148 -22.94 -9.45 -26.82
N GLU A 149 -23.19 -8.21 -27.29
CA GLU A 149 -23.40 -7.02 -26.45
C GLU A 149 -24.43 -7.23 -25.33
N VAL A 150 -25.52 -7.94 -25.64
CA VAL A 150 -26.53 -8.36 -24.67
C VAL A 150 -26.06 -9.62 -23.94
N LEU A 151 -25.95 -9.52 -22.62
CA LEU A 151 -25.61 -10.67 -21.77
C LEU A 151 -26.88 -11.49 -21.47
N PRO A 152 -26.77 -12.81 -21.26
CA PRO A 152 -27.87 -13.59 -20.71
C PRO A 152 -28.33 -13.03 -19.35
N GLY A 153 -29.64 -13.01 -19.08
CA GLY A 153 -30.22 -12.51 -17.82
C GLY A 153 -29.47 -12.91 -16.53
N PRO A 154 -29.13 -14.20 -16.32
CA PRO A 154 -28.40 -14.63 -15.12
C PRO A 154 -27.04 -13.96 -14.93
N VAL A 155 -26.38 -13.58 -16.03
CA VAL A 155 -25.04 -12.98 -16.01
C VAL A 155 -25.09 -11.55 -15.45
N TYR A 156 -26.18 -10.80 -15.69
CA TYR A 156 -26.38 -9.49 -15.06
C TYR A 156 -26.45 -9.60 -13.53
N GLY A 157 -27.20 -10.58 -13.02
CA GLY A 157 -27.27 -10.84 -11.57
C GLY A 157 -25.92 -11.26 -11.00
N LEU A 158 -25.25 -12.23 -11.66
CA LEU A 158 -23.91 -12.72 -11.26
C LEU A 158 -22.89 -11.57 -11.17
N LEU A 159 -22.76 -10.76 -12.23
CA LEU A 159 -21.78 -9.68 -12.29
C LEU A 159 -22.10 -8.55 -11.31
N SER A 160 -23.39 -8.22 -11.13
CA SER A 160 -23.82 -7.22 -10.13
C SER A 160 -23.48 -7.69 -8.71
N GLY A 161 -23.65 -8.98 -8.43
CA GLY A 161 -23.24 -9.59 -7.15
C GLY A 161 -21.72 -9.57 -6.92
N LEU A 162 -20.93 -9.84 -7.97
CA LEU A 162 -19.46 -9.74 -7.95
C LEU A 162 -18.99 -8.30 -7.70
N ASN A 163 -19.59 -7.32 -8.38
CA ASN A 163 -19.28 -5.90 -8.23
C ASN A 163 -19.67 -5.39 -6.83
N ALA A 164 -20.87 -5.74 -6.34
CA ALA A 164 -21.31 -5.37 -4.99
C ALA A 164 -20.37 -5.91 -3.91
N SER A 165 -19.95 -7.17 -4.04
CA SER A 165 -18.97 -7.77 -3.12
C SER A 165 -17.60 -7.13 -3.23
N THR A 166 -17.16 -6.81 -4.45
CA THR A 166 -15.93 -6.06 -4.69
C THR A 166 -15.92 -4.74 -3.94
N VAL A 167 -17.02 -3.98 -4.00
CA VAL A 167 -17.16 -2.72 -3.26
C VAL A 167 -17.08 -2.94 -1.75
N GLY A 168 -17.69 -4.01 -1.21
CA GLY A 168 -17.57 -4.40 0.19
C GLY A 168 -16.13 -4.70 0.64
N ILE A 169 -15.37 -5.46 -0.16
CA ILE A 169 -13.95 -5.75 0.11
C ILE A 169 -13.09 -4.47 0.05
N ILE A 170 -13.34 -3.62 -0.94
CA ILE A 170 -12.60 -2.36 -1.11
C ILE A 170 -12.89 -1.42 0.06
N ALA A 171 -14.14 -1.35 0.53
CA ALA A 171 -14.51 -0.59 1.72
C ALA A 171 -13.79 -1.11 2.98
N LEU A 172 -13.68 -2.44 3.15
CA LEU A 172 -12.91 -3.04 4.24
C LEU A 172 -11.42 -2.67 4.16
N ALA A 173 -10.84 -2.77 2.96
CA ALA A 173 -9.45 -2.37 2.72
C ALA A 173 -9.20 -0.90 3.07
N ALA A 174 -10.13 -0.01 2.69
CA ALA A 174 -10.06 1.42 3.03
C ALA A 174 -9.98 1.63 4.54
N VAL A 175 -10.88 1.00 5.31
CA VAL A 175 -10.89 1.08 6.78
C VAL A 175 -9.60 0.55 7.39
N GLN A 176 -9.08 -0.59 6.90
CA GLN A 176 -7.83 -1.18 7.39
C GLN A 176 -6.59 -0.32 7.07
N LEU A 177 -6.58 0.38 5.93
CA LEU A 177 -5.49 1.29 5.58
C LEU A 177 -5.53 2.54 6.44
N VAL A 178 -6.72 3.09 6.70
CA VAL A 178 -6.92 4.29 7.52
C VAL A 178 -6.44 4.07 8.95
N THR A 179 -6.76 2.93 9.55
CA THR A 179 -6.32 2.62 10.93
C THR A 179 -4.80 2.53 11.05
N LYS A 180 -4.11 2.13 9.98
CA LYS A 180 -2.65 2.08 9.93
C LYS A 180 -2.00 3.42 9.55
N ALA A 181 -2.66 4.21 8.70
CA ALA A 181 -2.15 5.48 8.22
C ALA A 181 -2.32 6.62 9.25
N ILE A 182 -3.38 6.57 10.07
CA ILE A 182 -3.60 7.55 11.14
C ILE A 182 -2.67 7.23 12.31
N THR A 183 -1.53 7.92 12.35
CA THR A 183 -0.56 7.84 13.45
C THR A 183 -0.67 9.02 14.41
N ASP A 184 -1.07 10.18 13.90
CA ASP A 184 -1.15 11.45 14.64
C ASP A 184 -2.38 12.29 14.22
N PRO A 185 -2.71 13.36 14.98
CA PRO A 185 -3.84 14.23 14.65
C PRO A 185 -3.76 14.85 13.26
N LEU A 186 -2.56 15.15 12.75
CA LEU A 186 -2.41 15.69 11.39
C LEU A 186 -2.76 14.64 10.34
N SER A 187 -2.22 13.41 10.47
CA SER A 187 -2.57 12.32 9.54
C SER A 187 -4.07 12.05 9.53
N ARG A 188 -4.76 12.17 10.68
CA ARG A 188 -6.23 12.08 10.74
C ARG A 188 -6.91 13.16 9.91
N ILE A 189 -6.47 14.42 10.03
CA ILE A 189 -7.01 15.54 9.26
C ILE A 189 -6.76 15.32 7.77
N LEU A 190 -5.54 14.91 7.38
CA LEU A 190 -5.18 14.66 5.98
C LEU A 190 -5.98 13.52 5.35
N VAL A 191 -6.25 12.45 6.10
CA VAL A 191 -7.13 11.35 5.65
C VAL A 191 -8.55 11.86 5.41
N ILE A 192 -9.14 12.58 6.37
CA ILE A 192 -10.50 13.12 6.25
C ILE A 192 -10.58 14.10 5.07
N PHE A 193 -9.60 15.00 4.99
CA PHE A 193 -9.51 15.98 3.91
C PHE A 193 -9.39 15.28 2.56
N GLY A 194 -8.49 14.31 2.41
CA GLY A 194 -8.33 13.54 1.19
C GLY A 194 -9.64 12.85 0.76
N ALA A 195 -10.35 12.22 1.71
CA ALA A 195 -11.63 11.58 1.45
C ALA A 195 -12.70 12.59 0.96
N CYS A 196 -12.92 13.68 1.69
CA CYS A 196 -13.92 14.68 1.32
C CYS A 196 -13.56 15.40 0.01
N ALA A 197 -12.32 15.82 -0.14
CA ALA A 197 -11.79 16.48 -1.33
C ALA A 197 -12.00 15.63 -2.58
N GLY A 198 -11.61 14.35 -2.53
CA GLY A 198 -11.76 13.43 -3.66
C GLY A 198 -13.21 13.15 -4.04
N LEU A 199 -14.15 13.23 -3.10
CA LEU A 199 -15.59 13.12 -3.41
C LEU A 199 -16.11 14.35 -4.17
N CYS A 200 -15.62 15.54 -3.83
CA CYS A 200 -16.10 16.81 -4.39
C CYS A 200 -15.60 17.09 -5.83
N TYR A 201 -14.40 16.64 -6.21
CA TYR A 201 -13.80 16.99 -7.49
C TYR A 201 -13.16 15.81 -8.21
N THR A 202 -13.39 15.73 -9.53
CA THR A 202 -13.12 14.54 -10.34
C THR A 202 -12.01 14.68 -11.36
N ALA A 203 -11.24 15.76 -11.36
CA ALA A 203 -10.20 15.91 -12.38
C ALA A 203 -9.00 14.99 -12.12
N LEU A 204 -8.41 14.46 -13.19
CA LEU A 204 -7.27 13.54 -13.13
C LEU A 204 -6.04 14.14 -12.43
N TRP A 205 -5.77 15.43 -12.66
CA TRP A 205 -4.64 16.14 -12.05
C TRP A 205 -4.87 16.41 -10.56
N TYR A 206 -6.11 16.33 -10.10
CA TYR A 206 -6.49 16.68 -8.74
C TYR A 206 -5.97 15.66 -7.72
N LEU A 207 -6.01 14.36 -8.04
CA LEU A 207 -5.61 13.31 -7.12
C LEU A 207 -4.10 13.38 -6.78
N PRO A 208 -3.16 13.46 -7.77
CA PRO A 208 -1.75 13.64 -7.47
C PRO A 208 -1.44 14.97 -6.79
N ALA A 209 -2.13 16.05 -7.20
CA ALA A 209 -1.96 17.36 -6.59
C ALA A 209 -2.34 17.34 -5.09
N MET A 210 -3.47 16.71 -4.75
CA MET A 210 -3.90 16.53 -3.36
C MET A 210 -2.90 15.75 -2.53
N VAL A 211 -2.37 14.65 -3.07
CA VAL A 211 -1.34 13.85 -2.40
C VAL A 211 -0.07 14.67 -2.17
N GLY A 212 0.38 15.44 -3.17
CA GLY A 212 1.52 16.35 -3.05
C GLY A 212 1.30 17.45 -2.00
N ILE A 213 0.12 18.07 -2.00
CA ILE A 213 -0.28 19.06 -0.99
C ILE A 213 -0.25 18.45 0.41
N GLY A 214 -0.74 17.21 0.58
CA GLY A 214 -0.67 16.48 1.84
C GLY A 214 0.76 16.33 2.36
N GLY A 215 1.70 16.00 1.47
CA GLY A 215 3.13 15.97 1.79
C GLY A 215 3.69 17.32 2.23
N VAL A 216 3.41 18.39 1.48
CA VAL A 216 3.86 19.75 1.81
C VAL A 216 3.29 20.21 3.15
N VAL A 217 1.99 19.99 3.39
CA VAL A 217 1.32 20.34 4.65
C VAL A 217 1.96 19.62 5.83
N ALA A 218 2.32 18.35 5.68
CA ALA A 218 3.04 17.62 6.73
C ALA A 218 4.41 18.24 7.03
N VAL A 219 5.20 18.56 6.00
CA VAL A 219 6.50 19.21 6.16
C VAL A 219 6.37 20.55 6.86
N VAL A 220 5.43 21.40 6.44
CA VAL A 220 5.19 22.73 7.03
C VAL A 220 4.75 22.59 8.48
N TRP A 221 3.86 21.65 8.78
CA TRP A 221 3.41 21.37 10.14
C TRP A 221 4.58 20.99 11.05
N GLU A 222 5.46 20.10 10.57
CA GLU A 222 6.54 19.54 11.37
C GLU A 222 7.72 20.50 11.54
N ILE A 223 8.05 21.30 10.54
CA ILE A 223 9.16 22.26 10.60
C ILE A 223 8.77 23.54 11.34
N TRP A 224 7.54 24.04 11.13
CA TRP A 224 7.16 25.39 11.56
C TRP A 224 6.15 25.37 12.70
N LEU A 225 5.02 24.68 12.51
CA LEU A 225 3.86 24.84 13.37
C LEU A 225 3.96 24.04 14.67
N SER A 226 4.56 22.85 14.64
CA SER A 226 4.85 22.02 15.81
C SER A 226 5.76 22.76 16.81
N ARG A 227 6.78 23.45 16.30
CA ARG A 227 7.74 24.25 17.09
C ARG A 227 7.07 25.49 17.68
N ALA A 228 6.26 26.20 16.89
CA ALA A 228 5.52 27.37 17.37
C ALA A 228 4.50 27.01 18.46
N ILE A 229 3.72 25.95 18.26
CA ILE A 229 2.74 25.46 19.24
C ILE A 229 3.45 24.95 20.50
N GLY A 230 4.58 24.25 20.36
CA GLY A 230 5.40 23.80 21.47
C GLY A 230 5.89 24.96 22.35
N GLN A 231 6.40 26.02 21.74
CA GLN A 231 6.83 27.23 22.47
C GLN A 231 5.65 27.94 23.17
N ILE A 232 4.47 28.00 22.55
CA ILE A 232 3.28 28.61 23.15
C ILE A 232 2.76 27.76 24.33
N LYS A 233 2.73 26.43 24.19
CA LYS A 233 2.36 25.52 25.29
C LYS A 233 3.36 25.61 26.45
N ALA A 234 4.67 25.62 26.15
CA ALA A 234 5.71 25.79 27.16
C ALA A 234 5.54 27.12 27.92
N LYS A 235 5.29 28.24 27.21
CA LYS A 235 5.01 29.54 27.84
C LYS A 235 3.74 29.52 28.69
N ARG A 236 2.66 28.86 28.24
CA ARG A 236 1.41 28.73 29.02
C ARG A 236 1.56 27.83 30.24
N GLN A 237 2.31 26.74 30.14
CA GLN A 237 2.59 25.84 31.24
C GLN A 237 3.51 26.51 32.27
N GLN A 238 4.54 27.21 31.82
CA GLN A 238 5.39 28.02 32.69
C GLN A 238 4.59 29.11 33.41
N LYS A 239 3.66 29.77 32.71
CA LYS A 239 2.76 30.75 33.31
C LYS A 239 1.87 30.12 34.39
N ARG A 240 1.28 28.94 34.13
CA ARG A 240 0.49 28.21 35.14
C ARG A 240 1.31 27.78 36.35
N ILE A 241 2.54 27.31 36.14
CA ILE A 241 3.46 26.94 37.23
C ILE A 241 3.80 28.18 38.06
N ASN A 242 4.11 29.31 37.43
CA ASN A 242 4.39 30.55 38.12
C ASN A 242 3.17 31.08 38.89
N GLU A 243 1.95 30.97 38.32
CA GLU A 243 0.70 31.34 39.01
C GLU A 243 0.42 30.44 40.22
N GLN A 244 0.68 29.12 40.12
CA GLN A 244 0.58 28.21 41.27
C GLN A 244 1.62 28.52 42.36
N ARG A 245 2.87 28.79 41.97
CA ARG A 245 3.94 29.15 42.91
C ARG A 245 3.64 30.46 43.63
N ALA A 246 3.12 31.45 42.91
CA ALA A 246 2.71 32.73 43.49
C ALA A 246 1.51 32.58 44.44
N ALA A 247 0.58 31.66 44.15
CA ALA A 247 -0.53 31.34 45.05
C ALA A 247 -0.06 30.62 46.32
N GLU A 248 0.91 29.71 46.21
CA GLU A 248 1.55 29.02 47.34
C GLU A 248 2.35 30.01 48.22
N GLU A 249 3.17 30.89 47.63
CA GLU A 249 3.88 31.95 48.35
C GLU A 249 2.92 32.94 49.03
N SER A 250 1.79 33.28 48.38
CA SER A 250 0.77 34.15 48.97
C SER A 250 0.05 33.49 50.15
N GLN A 251 -0.14 32.15 50.11
CA GLN A 251 -0.67 31.38 51.24
C GLN A 251 0.34 31.23 52.39
N GLU A 252 1.63 31.02 52.10
CA GLU A 252 2.69 31.00 53.13
C GLU A 252 2.87 32.38 53.80
N THR A 253 2.81 33.47 53.03
CA THR A 253 2.94 34.84 53.54
C THR A 253 1.70 35.26 54.36
N ALA A 254 0.50 34.76 54.01
CA ALA A 254 -0.70 34.95 54.82
C ALA A 254 -0.70 34.08 56.10
N SER A 255 0.09 33.00 56.14
CA SER A 255 0.25 32.11 57.29
C SER A 255 1.37 32.54 58.25
N SER A 256 2.23 33.49 57.89
CA SER A 256 3.26 34.01 58.80
C SER A 256 2.69 35.10 59.70
N ILE A 257 2.14 34.69 60.85
CA ILE A 257 1.74 35.56 61.97
C ILE A 257 3.01 36.13 62.64
N PRO A 258 3.07 37.43 63.01
CA PRO A 258 4.24 38.02 63.67
C PRO A 258 4.54 37.37 65.03
N LEU A 259 5.81 37.09 65.29
CA LEU A 259 6.30 36.64 66.61
C LEU A 259 6.00 37.71 67.67
N GLU A 260 5.23 37.33 68.68
CA GLU A 260 5.19 38.02 69.97
C GLU A 260 6.00 37.23 70.99
N ASP A 261 6.73 38.00 71.80
CA ASP A 261 7.79 37.63 72.72
C ASP A 261 7.33 36.66 73.82
N LEU A 262 7.97 35.48 73.92
CA LEU A 262 7.92 34.63 75.12
C LEU A 262 9.27 33.96 75.36
N SER A 263 9.78 34.22 76.56
CA SER A 263 11.07 33.83 77.11
C SER A 263 11.03 32.45 77.79
N HIS A 264 12.23 31.83 77.89
CA HIS A 264 12.66 30.68 78.71
C HIS A 264 12.58 29.25 78.09
N PRO A 265 13.31 28.24 78.65
CA PRO A 265 14.73 27.98 78.40
C PRO A 265 14.98 26.53 77.91
N ALA A 266 16.26 26.21 77.67
CA ALA A 266 16.79 24.94 77.16
C ALA A 266 16.12 23.64 77.65
N THR A 267 15.92 22.67 76.75
CA THR A 267 16.15 21.23 77.01
C THR A 267 16.12 20.39 75.74
N SER A 268 16.86 19.28 75.82
CA SER A 268 17.26 18.31 74.81
C SER A 268 16.16 17.39 74.23
N SER A 269 16.48 16.82 73.06
CA SER A 269 16.07 15.47 72.60
C SER A 269 14.65 15.31 72.04
N GLN A 270 14.49 14.82 70.80
CA GLN A 270 14.41 13.37 70.49
C GLN A 270 13.79 13.14 69.10
N ARG A 271 14.40 12.24 68.31
CA ARG A 271 13.83 11.66 67.08
C ARG A 271 12.44 11.06 67.33
N ARG A 272 11.47 11.30 66.43
CA ARG A 272 10.47 10.27 66.09
C ARG A 272 9.89 10.45 64.69
N ALA A 273 10.00 9.38 63.92
CA ALA A 273 9.37 9.19 62.62
C ALA A 273 7.84 9.26 62.72
N THR A 274 7.20 9.87 61.73
CA THR A 274 5.80 9.61 61.39
C THR A 274 5.69 9.43 59.88
N SER A 275 5.33 8.21 59.54
CA SER A 275 4.99 7.67 58.23
C SER A 275 3.78 8.38 57.63
N ILE A 276 3.91 8.88 56.40
CA ILE A 276 2.76 9.20 55.54
C ILE A 276 2.41 7.94 54.72
N PRO A 277 1.13 7.52 54.64
CA PRO A 277 0.75 6.31 53.92
C PRO A 277 0.97 6.49 52.42
N ALA A 278 1.52 5.46 51.80
CA ALA A 278 1.60 5.32 50.36
C ALA A 278 0.19 5.33 49.75
N GLN A 279 -0.23 6.47 49.22
CA GLN A 279 -1.25 6.48 48.18
C GLN A 279 -0.62 5.92 46.91
N VAL A 280 -1.04 4.70 46.57
CA VAL A 280 -0.78 4.02 45.30
C VAL A 280 -1.31 4.90 44.18
N ARG A 281 -0.43 5.75 43.64
CA ARG A 281 -0.66 6.40 42.35
C ARG A 281 -0.41 5.34 41.30
N HIS A 282 -1.48 4.81 40.72
CA HIS A 282 -1.40 4.02 39.50
C HIS A 282 -0.75 4.91 38.42
N ASN A 283 0.56 4.80 38.27
CA ASN A 283 1.27 5.32 37.10
C ASN A 283 0.82 4.48 35.91
N LYS A 284 -0.27 4.90 35.26
CA LYS A 284 -0.46 4.63 33.86
C LYS A 284 0.59 5.47 33.14
N HIS A 285 1.79 4.92 32.97
CA HIS A 285 2.71 5.39 31.94
C HIS A 285 1.99 5.14 30.61
N GLU A 286 1.18 6.11 30.19
CA GLU A 286 0.99 6.36 28.76
C GLU A 286 2.36 6.80 28.25
N THR A 287 3.14 5.82 27.82
CA THR A 287 4.25 6.01 26.90
C THR A 287 3.69 6.71 25.68
N THR A 288 3.73 8.03 25.68
CA THR A 288 3.47 8.84 24.49
C THR A 288 4.47 8.40 23.43
N ASN A 289 3.96 7.91 22.29
CA ASN A 289 4.72 7.46 21.12
C ASN A 289 5.70 8.51 20.56
N THR A 290 5.74 9.72 21.12
CA THR A 290 6.81 10.71 20.92
C THR A 290 8.17 10.19 21.37
N GLU A 291 8.25 9.47 22.50
CA GLU A 291 9.49 8.81 22.94
C GLU A 291 9.83 7.58 22.11
N ALA A 292 8.82 6.92 21.51
CA ALA A 292 9.05 5.83 20.56
C ALA A 292 9.61 6.37 19.22
N ALA A 293 9.17 7.56 18.79
CA ALA A 293 9.71 8.25 17.61
C ALA A 293 11.12 8.81 17.87
N GLU A 294 11.41 9.31 19.08
CA GLU A 294 12.76 9.67 19.50
C GLU A 294 13.66 8.44 19.70
N ARG A 295 13.14 7.29 20.15
CA ARG A 295 13.89 6.02 20.15
C ARG A 295 14.16 5.50 18.74
N VAL A 296 13.24 5.64 17.79
CA VAL A 296 13.49 5.32 16.36
C VAL A 296 14.55 6.26 15.74
N ALA A 297 14.67 7.50 16.23
CA ALA A 297 15.71 8.45 15.79
C ALA A 297 17.04 8.33 16.56
N SER A 298 17.02 7.84 17.80
CA SER A 298 18.17 7.75 18.72
C SER A 298 18.78 6.34 18.81
N GLU A 299 18.02 5.29 18.51
CA GLU A 299 18.52 3.94 18.27
C GLU A 299 18.70 3.77 16.76
N ALA A 300 19.80 4.30 16.24
CA ALA A 300 20.35 3.84 14.97
C ALA A 300 21.55 2.94 15.26
N PRO A 301 21.40 1.61 15.47
CA PRO A 301 22.54 0.70 15.54
C PRO A 301 22.81 0.04 14.18
N SER A 302 24.09 0.09 13.81
CA SER A 302 24.79 -0.63 12.74
C SER A 302 24.03 -0.85 11.43
N SER A 303 24.35 -0.04 10.43
CA SER A 303 24.27 -0.43 9.03
C SER A 303 24.96 -1.78 8.85
N GLN A 304 24.19 -2.86 8.70
CA GLN A 304 24.67 -3.96 7.88
C GLN A 304 24.82 -3.38 6.48
N ASP A 305 26.07 -3.20 6.03
CA ASP A 305 26.38 -2.75 4.67
C ASP A 305 25.74 -3.75 3.70
N HIS A 306 24.64 -3.34 3.06
CA HIS A 306 23.91 -4.20 2.15
C HIS A 306 24.63 -4.26 0.80
N SER A 307 25.07 -5.47 0.41
CA SER A 307 25.81 -5.78 -0.82
C SER A 307 25.15 -5.27 -2.12
N TYR A 308 23.85 -4.95 -2.10
CA TYR A 308 23.09 -4.47 -3.27
C TYR A 308 22.76 -2.98 -3.25
N SER A 309 23.40 -2.17 -2.40
CA SER A 309 23.15 -0.72 -2.40
C SER A 309 23.61 -0.10 -3.72
N PHE A 310 22.68 0.48 -4.47
CA PHE A 310 23.01 1.26 -5.66
C PHE A 310 23.78 2.52 -5.26
N SER A 311 24.70 2.96 -6.14
CA SER A 311 25.31 4.28 -5.99
C SER A 311 24.24 5.36 -6.02
N VAL A 312 24.41 6.38 -5.18
CA VAL A 312 23.54 7.57 -5.14
C VAL A 312 23.34 8.16 -6.53
N TRP A 313 24.41 8.19 -7.34
CA TRP A 313 24.36 8.68 -8.72
C TRP A 313 23.52 7.81 -9.64
N THR A 314 23.56 6.50 -9.48
CA THR A 314 22.69 5.58 -10.22
C THR A 314 21.23 5.81 -9.84
N GLY A 315 20.93 6.01 -8.55
CA GLY A 315 19.60 6.36 -8.07
C GLY A 315 19.07 7.65 -8.69
N ILE A 316 19.89 8.72 -8.64
CA ILE A 316 19.56 10.02 -9.26
C ILE A 316 19.36 9.88 -10.76
N ALA A 317 20.24 9.15 -11.47
CA ALA A 317 20.12 8.94 -12.90
C ALA A 317 18.82 8.22 -13.28
N ILE A 318 18.40 7.21 -12.51
CA ILE A 318 17.13 6.50 -12.73
C ILE A 318 15.94 7.43 -12.50
N ILE A 319 15.98 8.28 -11.46
CA ILE A 319 14.91 9.25 -11.19
C ILE A 319 14.81 10.29 -12.32
N ILE A 320 15.95 10.83 -12.77
CA ILE A 320 16.00 11.78 -13.89
C ILE A 320 15.46 11.10 -15.15
N LEU A 321 15.90 9.88 -15.45
CA LEU A 321 15.45 9.12 -16.60
C LEU A 321 13.93 8.88 -16.56
N PHE A 322 13.39 8.56 -15.38
CA PHE A 322 11.96 8.40 -15.19
C PHE A 322 11.19 9.69 -15.52
N PHE A 323 11.58 10.82 -14.93
CA PHE A 323 10.91 12.10 -15.19
C PHE A 323 11.10 12.57 -16.63
N ALA A 324 12.26 12.32 -17.23
CA ALA A 324 12.51 12.59 -18.64
C ALA A 324 11.61 11.73 -19.54
N SER A 325 11.49 10.41 -19.28
CA SER A 325 10.58 9.54 -20.04
C SER A 325 9.12 9.94 -19.84
N PHE A 326 8.71 10.29 -18.62
CA PHE A 326 7.36 10.75 -18.32
C PHE A 326 7.03 12.03 -19.10
N ALA A 327 7.91 13.03 -19.04
CA ALA A 327 7.76 14.29 -19.77
C ALA A 327 7.75 14.07 -21.28
N ALA A 328 8.64 13.23 -21.80
CA ALA A 328 8.72 12.92 -23.22
C ALA A 328 7.43 12.24 -23.73
N ILE A 329 6.92 11.24 -23.02
CA ILE A 329 5.69 10.51 -23.40
C ILE A 329 4.48 11.46 -23.39
N LEU A 330 4.32 12.26 -22.32
CA LEU A 330 3.17 13.18 -22.22
C LEU A 330 3.27 14.34 -23.21
N THR A 331 4.47 14.85 -23.48
CA THR A 331 4.68 15.89 -24.49
C THR A 331 4.44 15.35 -25.89
N ALA A 332 4.94 14.15 -26.21
CA ALA A 332 4.68 13.50 -27.49
C ALA A 332 3.18 13.30 -27.73
N ARG A 333 2.44 12.89 -26.69
CA ARG A 333 0.97 12.82 -26.74
C ARG A 333 0.32 14.18 -26.97
N ALA A 334 0.78 15.22 -26.26
CA ALA A 334 0.15 16.55 -26.29
C ALA A 334 0.44 17.36 -27.57
N VAL A 335 1.57 17.12 -28.23
CA VAL A 335 1.97 17.84 -29.46
C VAL A 335 1.27 17.28 -30.71
N LEU A 336 0.83 16.03 -30.68
CA LEU A 336 0.10 15.43 -31.78
C LEU A 336 -1.38 15.81 -31.71
N GLU A 337 -1.92 16.42 -32.78
CA GLU A 337 -3.35 16.78 -32.84
C GLU A 337 -4.26 15.53 -32.84
N THR A 338 -3.80 14.44 -33.44
CA THR A 338 -4.47 13.14 -33.45
C THR A 338 -3.46 12.04 -33.09
N PRO A 339 -3.15 11.86 -31.78
CA PRO A 339 -2.16 10.87 -31.37
C PRO A 339 -2.60 9.46 -31.77
N PRO A 340 -1.68 8.60 -32.25
CA PRO A 340 -1.99 7.20 -32.50
C PRO A 340 -2.53 6.54 -31.24
N GLN A 341 -3.59 5.75 -31.36
CA GLN A 341 -4.28 5.13 -30.21
C GLN A 341 -3.33 4.32 -29.30
N ILE A 342 -2.29 3.71 -29.86
CA ILE A 342 -1.26 2.96 -29.11
C ILE A 342 -0.45 3.88 -28.18
N LEU A 343 -0.06 5.06 -28.66
CA LEU A 343 0.65 6.06 -27.85
C LEU A 343 -0.27 6.55 -26.73
N ASP A 344 -1.53 6.80 -27.08
CA ASP A 344 -2.55 7.30 -26.17
C ASP A 344 -2.86 6.28 -25.06
N LEU A 345 -3.00 5.00 -25.42
CA LEU A 345 -3.13 3.89 -24.49
C LEU A 345 -1.90 3.79 -23.57
N PHE A 346 -0.69 3.76 -24.14
CA PHE A 346 0.52 3.62 -23.35
C PHE A 346 0.72 4.82 -22.41
N ALA A 347 0.49 6.04 -22.88
CA ALA A 347 0.58 7.25 -22.07
C ALA A 347 -0.44 7.26 -20.94
N ASN A 348 -1.69 6.84 -21.19
CA ASN A 348 -2.70 6.71 -20.14
C ASN A 348 -2.33 5.66 -19.10
N MET A 349 -1.78 4.51 -19.51
CA MET A 349 -1.35 3.45 -18.60
C MET A 349 -0.09 3.82 -17.82
N TYR A 350 0.85 4.53 -18.46
CA TYR A 350 2.07 5.05 -17.83
C TYR A 350 1.76 6.16 -16.82
N LEU A 351 0.83 7.05 -17.16
CA LEU A 351 0.29 8.04 -16.25
C LEU A 351 -0.41 7.36 -15.08
N ALA A 352 -1.31 6.41 -15.36
CA ALA A 352 -1.99 5.62 -14.33
C ALA A 352 -0.96 5.00 -13.38
N GLY A 353 0.05 4.28 -13.88
CA GLY A 353 1.15 3.69 -13.11
C GLY A 353 1.93 4.69 -12.24
N THR A 354 2.03 5.94 -12.68
CA THR A 354 2.73 7.04 -11.97
C THR A 354 1.88 7.69 -10.87
N ILE A 355 0.55 7.58 -10.93
CA ILE A 355 -0.35 8.22 -9.97
C ILE A 355 -0.97 7.24 -8.96
N ILE A 356 -0.58 5.97 -9.02
CA ILE A 356 -1.07 4.93 -8.09
C ILE A 356 -0.44 5.14 -6.72
N PHE A 357 -1.22 5.60 -5.75
CA PHE A 357 -0.83 5.62 -4.33
C PHE A 357 -1.83 4.82 -3.50
N GLY A 358 -1.37 4.19 -2.41
CA GLY A 358 -2.28 3.65 -1.38
C GLY A 358 -3.11 2.40 -1.73
N GLY A 359 -2.95 1.79 -2.91
CA GLY A 359 -3.57 0.49 -3.26
C GLY A 359 -4.41 0.49 -4.54
N GLY A 360 -4.64 -0.73 -5.06
CA GLY A 360 -5.46 -1.08 -6.24
C GLY A 360 -6.67 -0.21 -6.55
N PRO A 361 -7.58 0.00 -5.58
CA PRO A 361 -8.92 0.50 -5.88
C PRO A 361 -8.99 1.93 -6.41
N VAL A 362 -8.09 2.83 -5.98
CA VAL A 362 -8.14 4.27 -6.29
C VAL A 362 -8.04 4.55 -7.79
N VAL A 363 -7.36 3.66 -8.51
CA VAL A 363 -7.01 3.86 -9.92
C VAL A 363 -8.05 3.25 -10.85
N ILE A 364 -8.93 2.39 -10.36
CA ILE A 364 -9.95 1.73 -11.19
C ILE A 364 -10.89 2.76 -11.86
N PRO A 365 -11.43 3.78 -11.16
CA PRO A 365 -12.21 4.83 -11.81
C PRO A 365 -11.42 5.58 -12.90
N LEU A 366 -10.14 5.85 -12.66
CA LEU A 366 -9.26 6.50 -13.65
C LEU A 366 -9.03 5.62 -14.87
N LEU A 367 -8.82 4.31 -14.70
CA LEU A 367 -8.70 3.38 -15.82
C LEU A 367 -9.98 3.35 -16.66
N ARG A 368 -11.15 3.49 -16.04
CA ARG A 368 -12.42 3.64 -16.76
C ARG A 368 -12.40 4.93 -17.59
N GLU A 369 -12.03 6.05 -16.99
CA GLU A 369 -11.91 7.33 -17.70
C GLU A 369 -10.91 7.28 -18.85
N TYR A 370 -9.82 6.52 -18.72
CA TYR A 370 -8.79 6.40 -19.74
C TYR A 370 -9.10 5.44 -20.89
N THR A 371 -10.10 4.57 -20.74
CA THR A 371 -10.34 3.49 -21.71
C THR A 371 -11.78 3.43 -22.18
N VAL A 372 -12.74 3.78 -21.32
CA VAL A 372 -14.17 3.73 -21.61
C VAL A 372 -14.69 5.06 -22.14
N GLU A 373 -14.30 6.19 -21.53
CA GLU A 373 -14.74 7.51 -22.00
C GLU A 373 -14.25 7.83 -23.43
N PRO A 374 -13.01 7.47 -23.85
CA PRO A 374 -12.59 7.56 -25.24
C PRO A 374 -13.29 6.59 -26.20
N GLY A 375 -14.11 5.68 -25.68
CA GLY A 375 -14.85 4.68 -26.48
C GLY A 375 -14.05 3.45 -26.88
N TRP A 376 -12.83 3.24 -26.39
CA TRP A 376 -12.00 2.08 -26.75
C TRP A 376 -12.47 0.78 -26.09
N VAL A 377 -13.07 0.89 -24.91
CA VAL A 377 -13.58 -0.24 -24.12
C VAL A 377 -15.04 0.05 -23.74
N SER A 378 -15.94 -0.91 -23.94
CA SER A 378 -17.33 -0.73 -23.51
C SER A 378 -17.42 -0.74 -21.98
N SER A 379 -18.36 0.02 -21.41
CA SER A 379 -18.61 0.02 -19.96
C SER A 379 -18.95 -1.39 -19.45
N ARG A 380 -19.64 -2.19 -20.26
CA ARG A 380 -19.91 -3.61 -19.98
C ARG A 380 -18.62 -4.41 -19.85
N ASP A 381 -17.74 -4.37 -20.86
CA ASP A 381 -16.49 -5.13 -20.86
C ASP A 381 -15.61 -4.71 -19.69
N PHE A 382 -15.54 -3.40 -19.41
CA PHE A 382 -14.83 -2.87 -18.26
C PHE A 382 -15.34 -3.49 -16.94
N LEU A 383 -16.66 -3.52 -16.72
CA LEU A 383 -17.26 -4.05 -15.50
C LEU A 383 -17.12 -5.57 -15.40
N ILE A 384 -17.16 -6.31 -16.51
CA ILE A 384 -16.85 -7.75 -16.52
C ILE A 384 -15.41 -8.00 -16.04
N GLY A 385 -14.45 -7.28 -16.64
CA GLY A 385 -13.06 -7.42 -16.25
C GLY A 385 -12.80 -7.01 -14.81
N LEU A 386 -13.47 -5.95 -14.32
CA LEU A 386 -13.41 -5.50 -12.93
C LEU A 386 -13.95 -6.55 -11.95
N ALA A 387 -15.09 -7.18 -12.27
CA ALA A 387 -15.67 -8.23 -11.45
C ALA A 387 -14.72 -9.44 -11.34
N ILE A 388 -14.10 -9.82 -12.46
CA ILE A 388 -13.28 -11.03 -12.55
C ILE A 388 -11.89 -10.83 -11.95
N ILE A 389 -11.23 -9.68 -12.18
CA ILE A 389 -9.86 -9.45 -11.67
C ILE A 389 -9.78 -9.53 -10.14
N GLN A 390 -10.86 -9.22 -9.44
CA GLN A 390 -10.89 -9.24 -7.98
C GLN A 390 -10.85 -10.67 -7.42
N ALA A 391 -11.22 -11.66 -8.23
CA ALA A 391 -11.10 -13.08 -7.92
C ALA A 391 -9.81 -13.71 -8.48
N PHE A 392 -8.98 -12.96 -9.21
CA PHE A 392 -7.73 -13.47 -9.76
C PHE A 392 -6.59 -13.39 -8.74
N PRO A 393 -5.64 -14.34 -8.79
CA PRO A 393 -4.44 -14.26 -7.98
C PRO A 393 -3.44 -13.25 -8.53
N GLY A 394 -2.58 -12.75 -7.64
CA GLY A 394 -1.53 -11.79 -7.96
C GLY A 394 -2.07 -10.35 -8.02
N PRO A 395 -1.36 -9.44 -8.71
CA PRO A 395 -1.68 -8.03 -8.64
C PRO A 395 -2.93 -7.69 -9.46
N ASN A 396 -3.93 -7.07 -8.83
CA ASN A 396 -5.16 -6.60 -9.47
C ASN A 396 -4.92 -5.61 -10.62
N PHE A 397 -3.73 -5.00 -10.68
CA PHE A 397 -3.33 -4.14 -11.79
C PHE A 397 -3.09 -4.88 -13.12
N ASN A 398 -3.06 -6.22 -13.10
CA ASN A 398 -3.17 -7.03 -14.31
C ASN A 398 -4.46 -6.75 -15.11
N PHE A 399 -5.43 -6.04 -14.51
CA PHE A 399 -6.54 -5.45 -15.25
C PHE A 399 -6.11 -4.55 -16.42
N ALA A 400 -4.97 -3.85 -16.33
CA ALA A 400 -4.45 -3.05 -17.43
C ALA A 400 -4.08 -3.89 -18.66
N VAL A 401 -3.72 -5.17 -18.48
CA VAL A 401 -3.44 -6.10 -19.58
C VAL A 401 -4.71 -6.41 -20.36
N TYR A 402 -5.80 -6.66 -19.63
CA TYR A 402 -7.13 -6.84 -20.20
C TYR A 402 -7.55 -5.58 -20.95
N LEU A 403 -7.56 -4.42 -20.28
CA LEU A 403 -7.97 -3.16 -20.88
C LEU A 403 -7.12 -2.77 -22.09
N GLY A 404 -5.80 -2.99 -22.04
CA GLY A 404 -4.91 -2.72 -23.16
C GLY A 404 -5.22 -3.59 -24.38
N ALA A 405 -5.50 -4.88 -24.18
CA ALA A 405 -5.92 -5.77 -25.26
C ALA A 405 -7.28 -5.40 -25.85
N LEU A 406 -8.22 -4.94 -25.00
CA LEU A 406 -9.52 -4.45 -25.44
C LEU A 406 -9.43 -3.15 -26.23
N ALA A 407 -8.62 -2.21 -25.74
CA ALA A 407 -8.59 -0.86 -26.27
C ALA A 407 -8.15 -0.85 -27.75
N VAL A 408 -7.21 -1.71 -28.14
CA VAL A 408 -6.72 -1.77 -29.52
C VAL A 408 -7.59 -2.61 -30.46
N ARG A 409 -8.74 -3.13 -30.00
CA ARG A 409 -9.65 -3.86 -30.87
C ARG A 409 -10.17 -2.91 -31.96
N GLY A 410 -10.00 -3.32 -33.22
CA GLY A 410 -10.43 -2.52 -34.38
C GLY A 410 -9.41 -1.48 -34.86
N SER A 411 -8.26 -1.33 -34.18
CA SER A 411 -7.21 -0.36 -34.58
C SER A 411 -6.16 -0.91 -35.56
N GLY A 412 -6.35 -2.15 -36.04
CA GLY A 412 -5.36 -2.88 -36.86
C GLY A 412 -4.19 -3.46 -36.07
N THR A 413 -4.14 -3.25 -34.74
CA THR A 413 -3.09 -3.75 -33.85
C THR A 413 -3.51 -5.05 -33.16
N THR A 414 -2.57 -5.95 -32.89
CA THR A 414 -2.88 -7.19 -32.18
C THR A 414 -3.21 -6.90 -30.71
N GLY A 415 -4.20 -7.59 -30.16
CA GLY A 415 -4.54 -7.49 -28.74
C GLY A 415 -3.36 -7.79 -27.82
N PHE A 416 -2.41 -8.62 -28.26
CA PHE A 416 -1.18 -8.91 -27.52
C PHE A 416 -0.31 -7.66 -27.31
N VAL A 417 -0.14 -6.83 -28.36
CA VAL A 417 0.61 -5.57 -28.25
C VAL A 417 -0.09 -4.61 -27.30
N GLY A 418 -1.42 -4.49 -27.39
CA GLY A 418 -2.21 -3.70 -26.44
C GLY A 418 -2.04 -4.18 -24.99
N ALA A 419 -2.11 -5.50 -24.76
CA ALA A 419 -1.86 -6.11 -23.45
C ALA A 419 -0.46 -5.82 -22.91
N LEU A 420 0.57 -5.95 -23.75
CA LEU A 420 1.95 -5.68 -23.38
C LEU A 420 2.15 -4.21 -22.99
N LEU A 421 1.59 -3.28 -23.75
CA LEU A 421 1.68 -1.85 -23.46
C LEU A 421 0.91 -1.48 -22.18
N GLY A 422 -0.26 -2.08 -21.96
CA GLY A 422 -0.99 -1.95 -20.70
C GLY A 422 -0.18 -2.46 -19.51
N PHE A 423 0.45 -3.63 -19.65
CA PHE A 423 1.32 -4.20 -18.62
C PHE A 423 2.52 -3.32 -18.30
N LEU A 424 3.28 -2.91 -19.33
CA LEU A 424 4.47 -2.08 -19.16
C LEU A 424 4.12 -0.70 -18.64
N GLY A 425 3.09 -0.06 -19.20
CA GLY A 425 2.64 1.27 -18.77
C GLY A 425 2.30 1.29 -17.28
N ILE A 426 1.50 0.34 -16.80
CA ILE A 426 1.04 0.38 -15.40
C ILE A 426 2.11 -0.07 -14.40
N PHE A 427 2.99 -1.00 -14.77
CA PHE A 427 3.95 -1.58 -13.83
C PHE A 427 5.34 -0.96 -13.86
N VAL A 428 5.85 -0.40 -14.96
CA VAL A 428 7.22 0.13 -15.02
C VAL A 428 7.50 1.30 -14.05
N PRO A 429 6.62 2.32 -13.90
CA PRO A 429 6.90 3.47 -13.04
C PRO A 429 7.28 3.12 -11.60
N GLY A 430 6.55 2.18 -10.98
CA GLY A 430 6.69 1.85 -9.56
C GLY A 430 8.05 1.26 -9.18
N PRO A 431 8.48 0.12 -9.76
CA PRO A 431 9.80 -0.46 -9.55
C PRO A 431 10.92 0.49 -9.97
N MET A 432 10.78 1.24 -11.08
CA MET A 432 11.80 2.19 -11.54
C MET A 432 12.05 3.28 -10.48
N LEU A 433 10.98 3.88 -9.94
CA LEU A 433 11.09 4.86 -8.85
C LEU A 433 11.56 4.22 -7.53
N SER A 434 11.15 2.98 -7.24
CA SER A 434 11.60 2.27 -6.03
C SER A 434 13.11 2.04 -6.05
N VAL A 435 13.67 1.63 -7.19
CA VAL A 435 15.12 1.47 -7.38
C VAL A 435 15.83 2.82 -7.31
N GLY A 436 15.29 3.84 -7.98
CA GLY A 436 15.85 5.19 -7.98
C GLY A 436 15.95 5.77 -6.56
N VAL A 437 14.86 5.65 -5.80
CA VAL A 437 14.78 6.13 -4.41
C VAL A 437 15.66 5.30 -3.48
N ALA A 438 15.76 3.98 -3.68
CA ALA A 438 16.65 3.12 -2.90
C ALA A 438 18.11 3.59 -2.96
N GLY A 439 18.59 4.06 -4.12
CA GLY A 439 19.95 4.58 -4.28
C GLY A 439 20.23 5.86 -3.48
N ILE A 440 19.22 6.72 -3.29
CA ILE A 440 19.36 7.97 -2.51
C ILE A 440 18.88 7.84 -1.05
N TRP A 441 18.24 6.71 -0.70
CA TRP A 441 17.57 6.50 0.58
C TRP A 441 18.48 6.71 1.78
N ARG A 442 19.75 6.28 1.69
CA ARG A 442 20.77 6.45 2.76
C ARG A 442 20.94 7.91 3.16
N VAL A 443 20.91 8.84 2.20
CA VAL A 443 21.08 10.28 2.43
C VAL A 443 19.76 10.91 2.88
N VAL A 444 18.70 10.58 2.16
CA VAL A 444 17.40 11.26 2.28
C VAL A 444 16.65 10.88 3.56
N ARG A 445 16.77 9.62 4.03
CA ARG A 445 16.07 9.13 5.24
C ARG A 445 16.47 9.86 6.53
N THR A 446 17.63 10.52 6.54
CA THR A 446 18.12 11.29 7.71
C THR A 446 17.41 12.63 7.87
N LYS A 447 16.63 13.08 6.88
CA LYS A 447 15.97 14.38 6.89
C LYS A 447 14.54 14.24 7.40
N ALA A 448 14.24 14.88 8.54
CA ALA A 448 12.89 14.93 9.13
C ALA A 448 11.83 15.42 8.13
N ALA A 449 12.18 16.37 7.26
CA ALA A 449 11.30 16.85 6.20
C ALA A 449 10.80 15.72 5.28
N VAL A 450 11.66 14.75 4.94
CA VAL A 450 11.25 13.67 4.02
C VAL A 450 10.34 12.69 4.73
N ALA A 451 10.68 12.29 5.95
CA ALA A 451 9.81 11.43 6.76
C ALA A 451 8.42 12.05 6.93
N SER A 452 8.37 13.37 7.19
CA SER A 452 7.14 14.14 7.27
C SER A 452 6.35 14.15 5.95
N ALA A 453 7.02 14.44 4.84
CA ALA A 453 6.39 14.46 3.51
C ALA A 453 5.77 13.11 3.16
N LEU A 454 6.50 12.01 3.36
CA LEU A 454 6.01 10.65 3.07
C LEU A 454 4.81 10.28 3.94
N ARG A 455 4.82 10.69 5.22
CA ARG A 455 3.68 10.51 6.13
C ARG A 455 2.45 11.27 5.63
N GLY A 456 2.61 12.53 5.21
CA GLY A 456 1.51 13.34 4.68
C GLY A 456 0.95 12.80 3.37
N ILE A 457 1.83 12.41 2.44
CA ILE A 457 1.48 11.75 1.15
C ILE A 457 0.65 10.49 1.41
N ASN A 458 1.14 9.61 2.30
CA ASN A 458 0.47 8.36 2.62
C ASN A 458 -0.92 8.60 3.25
N ALA A 459 -1.02 9.52 4.22
CA ALA A 459 -2.29 9.86 4.86
C ALA A 459 -3.34 10.37 3.86
N THR A 460 -2.97 11.32 2.99
CA THR A 460 -3.90 11.84 1.98
C THR A 460 -4.28 10.77 0.96
N ALA A 461 -3.31 9.99 0.47
CA ALA A 461 -3.56 8.91 -0.49
C ALA A 461 -4.54 7.86 0.06
N VAL A 462 -4.39 7.49 1.34
CA VAL A 462 -5.31 6.57 2.02
C VAL A 462 -6.73 7.15 2.13
N GLY A 463 -6.87 8.46 2.36
CA GLY A 463 -8.16 9.16 2.31
C GLY A 463 -8.87 9.02 0.95
N LEU A 464 -8.11 9.12 -0.15
CA LEU A 464 -8.64 8.99 -1.51
C LEU A 464 -9.19 7.58 -1.83
N VAL A 465 -8.88 6.56 -1.03
CA VAL A 465 -9.46 5.22 -1.18
C VAL A 465 -10.98 5.25 -0.97
N PHE A 466 -11.51 6.13 -0.12
CA PHE A 466 -12.96 6.29 0.05
C PHE A 466 -13.64 6.87 -1.19
N THR A 467 -12.96 7.76 -1.91
CA THR A 467 -13.42 8.23 -3.22
C THR A 467 -13.60 7.06 -4.18
N ALA A 468 -12.66 6.11 -4.17
CA ALA A 468 -12.75 4.92 -5.00
C ALA A 468 -13.95 4.04 -4.64
N VAL A 469 -14.18 3.81 -3.33
CA VAL A 469 -15.35 3.07 -2.82
C VAL A 469 -16.63 3.70 -3.37
N TYR A 470 -16.77 5.02 -3.24
CA TYR A 470 -17.95 5.74 -3.73
C TYR A 470 -18.11 5.65 -5.25
N ARG A 471 -17.02 5.82 -6.02
CA ARG A 471 -17.06 5.77 -7.49
C ARG A 471 -17.44 4.39 -8.01
N LEU A 472 -16.96 3.32 -7.38
CA LEU A 472 -17.35 1.95 -7.74
C LEU A 472 -18.78 1.65 -7.29
N TRP A 473 -19.22 2.20 -6.15
CA TRP A 473 -20.60 2.09 -5.69
C TRP A 473 -21.60 2.65 -6.71
N GLU A 474 -21.29 3.79 -7.33
CA GLU A 474 -22.15 4.45 -8.31
C GLU A 474 -22.30 3.70 -9.65
N ILE A 475 -21.42 2.76 -9.96
CA ILE A 475 -21.41 2.04 -11.26
C ILE A 475 -21.57 0.52 -11.13
N GLY A 476 -21.68 0.00 -9.90
CA GLY A 476 -21.56 -1.44 -9.64
C GLY A 476 -22.75 -2.29 -10.08
N TYR A 477 -23.95 -1.71 -10.24
CA TYR A 477 -25.15 -2.45 -10.63
C TYR A 477 -25.34 -2.46 -12.16
N LEU A 478 -25.36 -3.65 -12.77
CA LEU A 478 -25.52 -3.82 -14.22
C LEU A 478 -26.98 -4.14 -14.59
N THR A 479 -27.57 -3.36 -15.51
CA THR A 479 -28.89 -3.64 -16.10
C THR A 479 -28.83 -3.56 -17.64
N PRO A 480 -29.71 -4.27 -18.37
CA PRO A 480 -29.79 -4.25 -19.84
C PRO A 480 -29.89 -2.84 -20.43
N ASP A 481 -30.68 -1.98 -19.78
CA ASP A 481 -30.97 -0.62 -20.27
C ASP A 481 -29.83 0.38 -20.03
N SER A 482 -28.87 0.04 -19.17
CA SER A 482 -27.81 0.94 -18.76
C SER A 482 -26.44 0.34 -19.03
N GLY A 483 -25.90 0.59 -20.22
CA GLY A 483 -24.54 0.22 -20.55
C GLY A 483 -23.50 0.78 -19.57
N ARG A 484 -23.77 1.92 -18.92
CA ARG A 484 -22.85 2.65 -18.02
C ARG A 484 -22.76 2.11 -16.58
N GLY A 485 -23.62 1.17 -16.18
CA GLY A 485 -23.79 0.79 -14.78
C GLY A 485 -24.67 1.80 -14.01
N LYS A 486 -25.26 1.33 -12.92
CA LYS A 486 -26.14 2.08 -12.00
C LYS A 486 -25.57 1.99 -10.58
N SER A 487 -26.02 2.90 -9.72
CA SER A 487 -25.64 2.88 -8.31
C SER A 487 -26.16 1.60 -7.65
N LEU A 488 -25.31 0.99 -6.81
CA LEU A 488 -25.69 -0.15 -5.97
C LEU A 488 -26.83 0.22 -5.00
N ALA A 489 -27.02 1.51 -4.69
CA ALA A 489 -28.11 1.97 -3.83
C ALA A 489 -29.50 1.88 -4.50
N ASN A 490 -29.58 1.72 -5.82
CA ASN A 490 -30.85 1.67 -6.54
C ASN A 490 -31.66 0.39 -6.26
N ASP A 491 -31.00 -0.68 -5.82
CA ASP A 491 -31.65 -1.89 -5.32
C ASP A 491 -31.02 -2.26 -3.96
N PRO A 492 -31.79 -2.29 -2.86
CA PRO A 492 -31.28 -2.60 -1.53
C PRO A 492 -30.53 -3.94 -1.46
N TRP A 493 -30.81 -4.89 -2.34
CA TRP A 493 -30.13 -6.18 -2.36
C TRP A 493 -28.61 -6.04 -2.55
N TRP A 494 -28.16 -5.12 -3.39
CA TRP A 494 -26.73 -4.95 -3.63
C TRP A 494 -26.01 -4.35 -2.42
N VAL A 495 -26.72 -3.51 -1.65
CA VAL A 495 -26.24 -3.00 -0.36
C VAL A 495 -26.07 -4.15 0.64
N VAL A 496 -27.02 -5.08 0.67
CA VAL A 496 -26.94 -6.29 1.51
C VAL A 496 -25.73 -7.14 1.11
N VAL A 497 -25.52 -7.39 -0.18
CA VAL A 497 -24.37 -8.16 -0.68
C VAL A 497 -23.05 -7.48 -0.28
N ALA A 498 -22.93 -6.16 -0.46
CA ALA A 498 -21.73 -5.41 -0.07
C ALA A 498 -21.49 -5.48 1.45
N ALA A 499 -22.55 -5.37 2.26
CA ALA A 499 -22.46 -5.42 3.71
C ALA A 499 -22.10 -6.83 4.23
N ILE A 500 -22.66 -7.90 3.64
CA ILE A 500 -22.30 -9.29 3.95
C ILE A 500 -20.84 -9.54 3.62
N THR A 501 -20.37 -9.05 2.48
CA THR A 501 -18.97 -9.23 2.08
C THR A 501 -18.01 -8.45 2.99
N TYR A 502 -18.34 -7.20 3.33
CA TYR A 502 -17.57 -6.42 4.30
C TYR A 502 -17.50 -7.12 5.67
N SER A 503 -18.64 -7.49 6.25
CA SER A 503 -18.72 -8.05 7.60
C SER A 503 -18.17 -9.48 7.65
N GLY A 504 -18.45 -10.28 6.63
CA GLY A 504 -17.89 -11.61 6.41
C GLY A 504 -16.36 -11.60 6.41
N SER A 505 -15.73 -10.72 5.63
CA SER A 505 -14.28 -10.63 5.60
C SER A 505 -13.70 -9.96 6.84
N ALA A 506 -14.36 -8.96 7.43
CA ALA A 506 -13.86 -8.24 8.59
C ALA A 506 -13.88 -9.07 9.89
N TRP A 507 -14.98 -9.77 10.16
CA TRP A 507 -15.22 -10.41 11.45
C TRP A 507 -15.09 -11.93 11.40
N PHE A 508 -15.48 -12.54 10.28
CA PHE A 508 -15.42 -14.00 10.10
C PHE A 508 -14.17 -14.46 9.35
N LYS A 509 -13.28 -13.52 8.98
CA LYS A 509 -12.02 -13.78 8.26
C LYS A 509 -12.24 -14.58 6.96
N VAL A 510 -13.39 -14.39 6.31
CA VAL A 510 -13.69 -15.04 5.02
C VAL A 510 -12.67 -14.54 3.99
N PRO A 511 -11.94 -15.44 3.30
CA PRO A 511 -11.00 -15.07 2.25
C PRO A 511 -11.68 -14.23 1.18
N PRO A 512 -11.08 -13.12 0.68
CA PRO A 512 -11.79 -12.22 -0.23
C PRO A 512 -12.28 -12.89 -1.52
N ALA A 513 -11.52 -13.86 -2.07
CA ALA A 513 -11.96 -14.61 -3.24
C ALA A 513 -13.27 -15.38 -2.97
N MET A 514 -13.41 -15.99 -1.80
CA MET A 514 -14.65 -16.68 -1.39
C MET A 514 -15.79 -15.67 -1.16
N ALA A 515 -15.51 -14.53 -0.56
CA ALA A 515 -16.50 -13.49 -0.34
C ALA A 515 -17.05 -12.93 -1.67
N ILE A 516 -16.16 -12.73 -2.66
CA ILE A 516 -16.55 -12.31 -4.01
C ILE A 516 -17.39 -13.39 -4.70
N LEU A 517 -16.99 -14.66 -4.63
CA LEU A 517 -17.77 -15.78 -5.17
C LEU A 517 -19.14 -15.91 -4.50
N LEU A 518 -19.23 -15.70 -3.19
CA LEU A 518 -20.50 -15.66 -2.47
C LEU A 518 -21.39 -14.55 -2.99
N GLY A 519 -20.82 -13.37 -3.28
CA GLY A 519 -21.50 -12.29 -3.99
C GLY A 519 -22.12 -12.71 -5.31
N ALA A 520 -21.37 -13.44 -6.13
CA ALA A 520 -21.84 -13.96 -7.40
C ALA A 520 -23.04 -14.90 -7.22
N VAL A 521 -22.98 -15.79 -6.22
CA VAL A 521 -24.07 -16.71 -5.87
C VAL A 521 -25.31 -15.94 -5.37
N LEU A 522 -25.13 -14.95 -4.51
CA LEU A 522 -26.22 -14.09 -4.03
C LEU A 522 -26.86 -13.29 -5.18
N GLY A 523 -26.06 -12.85 -6.15
CA GLY A 523 -26.53 -12.19 -7.37
C GLY A 523 -27.35 -13.11 -8.28
N LEU A 524 -26.93 -14.37 -8.44
CA LEU A 524 -27.73 -15.40 -9.12
C LEU A 524 -29.03 -15.71 -8.38
N GLY A 525 -28.99 -15.76 -7.04
CA GLY A 525 -30.18 -15.93 -6.20
C GLY A 525 -31.18 -14.80 -6.40
N TRP A 526 -30.71 -13.55 -6.40
CA TRP A 526 -31.54 -12.38 -6.73
C TRP A 526 -32.14 -12.47 -8.13
N TYR A 527 -31.36 -12.91 -9.13
CA TYR A 527 -31.88 -13.13 -10.47
C TYR A 527 -33.03 -14.15 -10.49
N GLY A 528 -32.89 -15.25 -9.75
CA GLY A 528 -33.91 -16.29 -9.66
C GLY A 528 -35.22 -15.85 -8.99
N VAL A 529 -35.16 -14.92 -8.03
CA VAL A 529 -36.31 -14.48 -7.22
C VAL A 529 -36.98 -13.23 -7.78
N ALA A 530 -36.21 -12.20 -8.12
CA ALA A 530 -36.73 -10.88 -8.49
C ALA A 530 -36.19 -10.35 -9.82
N GLY A 531 -34.96 -10.75 -10.19
CA GLY A 531 -34.27 -10.17 -11.33
C GLY A 531 -34.93 -10.46 -12.69
N LYS A 532 -35.60 -11.60 -12.89
CA LYS A 532 -36.37 -11.85 -14.13
C LYS A 532 -37.42 -10.77 -14.39
N THR A 533 -38.23 -10.48 -13.37
CA THR A 533 -39.28 -9.46 -13.44
C THR A 533 -38.71 -8.04 -13.58
N ILE A 534 -37.64 -7.72 -12.85
CA ILE A 534 -37.03 -6.37 -12.84
C ILE A 534 -36.30 -6.08 -14.15
N LEU A 535 -35.67 -7.09 -14.77
CA LEU A 535 -34.93 -6.94 -16.02
C LEU A 535 -35.83 -7.06 -17.27
N GLY A 536 -37.14 -7.29 -17.09
CA GLY A 536 -38.11 -7.46 -18.17
C GLY A 536 -37.88 -8.72 -19.02
N LEU A 537 -37.38 -9.80 -18.41
CA LEU A 537 -36.97 -11.05 -19.05
C LEU A 537 -37.80 -12.28 -18.65
#